data_AF-A0A066U374-F1
#
_entry.id   AF-A0A066U374-F1
#
_cell.length_a   1.000
_cell.length_b   1.000
_cell.length_c   1.000
_cell.angle_alpha   90.00
_cell.angle_beta   90.00
_cell.angle_gamma   90.00
#
_symmetry.space_group_name_H-M   'P 1'
#
loop_
_entity.id
_entity.type
_entity.pdbx_description
1 polymer ?
#
loop_
_entity_poly.entity_id
_entity_poly.type
_entity_poly.pdbx_seq_one_letter_code
_entity_poly.pdbx_strand_id
1 'polypeptide(L)'
;MAAPEKPQSAPKTAQFAVGVRGYNQRQVDERLAELTKEIREASRSRDEAVATSSDLSKALAYAQKELAETKAALARMSSSPSGAGAMAERVRMMMQLAEEEIADLRSAAEADAASTRDQADKYAHETRRTADKLAKDAEEERARLLSAAKAEIEKLNAAAGAKRVEQAAAAERARKEADAAAEAAAAALREEADRKVADELAARKKAFEEEFARKKQETEAALAAAQAQQATADQNRKLALDLRAKVAERIAATDVAVKEAMRLLAPVDEAAPANGDRKPSPAPVSAPKSAAASAAPAAPAPAKA
;
A
#
# COMPACT_ATOMS: atom_id res chain seq x y z
N MET A 1 -17.31 65.05 77.26
CA MET A 1 -17.14 66.43 76.77
C MET A 1 -16.84 66.34 75.28
N ALA A 2 -17.56 67.09 74.44
CA ALA A 2 -17.30 67.16 72.99
C ALA A 2 -16.71 68.55 72.66
N ALA A 3 -15.87 68.62 71.63
CA ALA A 3 -15.23 69.87 71.21
C ALA A 3 -16.21 70.80 70.47
N PRO A 4 -16.03 72.12 70.52
CA PRO A 4 -16.83 73.05 69.72
C PRO A 4 -16.48 72.89 68.23
N GLU A 5 -17.48 72.65 67.41
CA GLU A 5 -17.32 72.67 65.95
C GLU A 5 -16.96 74.09 65.48
N LYS A 6 -16.08 74.17 64.47
CA LYS A 6 -15.68 75.46 63.91
C LYS A 6 -16.81 76.00 63.03
N PRO A 7 -17.15 77.31 63.08
CA PRO A 7 -18.18 77.88 62.23
C PRO A 7 -17.82 77.69 60.76
N GLN A 8 -18.69 76.99 60.04
CA GLN A 8 -18.52 76.72 58.60
C GLN A 8 -18.55 78.05 57.84
N SER A 9 -17.57 78.27 56.96
CA SER A 9 -17.44 79.54 56.24
C SER A 9 -18.67 79.79 55.37
N ALA A 10 -19.34 80.93 55.59
CA ALA A 10 -20.47 81.34 54.77
C ALA A 10 -20.07 81.42 53.28
N PRO A 11 -20.96 81.03 52.34
CA PRO A 11 -20.63 81.03 50.92
C PRO A 11 -20.30 82.44 50.45
N LYS A 12 -19.14 82.60 49.81
CA LYS A 12 -18.74 83.86 49.18
C LYS A 12 -19.76 84.19 48.08
N THR A 13 -20.48 85.30 48.23
CA THR A 13 -21.44 85.78 47.24
C THR A 13 -20.72 86.14 45.95
N ALA A 14 -20.82 85.26 44.95
CA ALA A 14 -20.27 85.49 43.62
C ALA A 14 -20.95 86.71 42.99
N GLN A 15 -20.19 87.78 42.78
CA GLN A 15 -20.69 89.00 42.17
C GLN A 15 -20.96 88.75 40.67
N PHE A 16 -22.14 89.14 40.20
CA PHE A 16 -22.52 89.01 38.80
C PHE A 16 -21.63 89.89 37.90
N ALA A 17 -21.19 89.35 36.76
CA ALA A 17 -20.44 90.11 35.78
C ALA A 17 -21.32 91.22 35.18
N VAL A 18 -20.77 92.42 35.05
CA VAL A 18 -21.47 93.58 34.49
C VAL A 18 -21.06 93.78 33.03
N GLY A 19 -22.04 93.75 32.13
CA GLY A 19 -21.89 94.14 30.73
C GLY A 19 -22.37 95.56 30.45
N VAL A 20 -22.33 95.96 29.17
CA VAL A 20 -22.59 97.34 28.69
C VAL A 20 -24.00 97.88 29.03
N ARG A 21 -24.95 97.01 29.43
CA ARG A 21 -26.31 97.39 29.85
C ARG A 21 -26.73 96.81 31.21
N GLY A 22 -25.78 96.56 32.11
CA GLY A 22 -26.03 95.98 33.44
C GLY A 22 -25.57 94.54 33.57
N TYR A 23 -26.09 93.79 34.54
CA TYR A 23 -25.66 92.42 34.82
C TYR A 23 -25.84 91.47 33.62
N ASN A 24 -24.94 90.49 33.50
CA ASN A 24 -25.04 89.42 32.52
C ASN A 24 -26.27 88.55 32.82
N GLN A 25 -27.37 88.80 32.10
CA GLN A 25 -28.66 88.14 32.30
C GLN A 25 -28.54 86.62 32.33
N ARG A 26 -27.74 86.00 31.45
CA ARG A 26 -27.58 84.54 31.42
C ARG A 26 -26.98 83.99 32.73
N GLN A 27 -26.00 84.70 33.31
CA GLN A 27 -25.39 84.34 34.60
C GLN A 27 -26.36 84.55 35.78
N VAL A 28 -27.23 85.57 35.69
CA VAL A 28 -28.28 85.82 36.69
C VAL A 28 -29.34 84.72 36.63
N ASP A 29 -29.82 84.36 35.43
CA ASP A 29 -30.82 83.31 35.23
C ASP A 29 -30.27 81.93 35.63
N GLU A 30 -29.01 81.61 35.27
CA GLU A 30 -28.29 80.43 35.76
C GLU A 30 -28.26 80.36 37.29
N ARG A 31 -27.85 81.44 37.97
CA ARG A 31 -27.76 81.46 39.44
C ARG A 31 -29.13 81.49 40.13
N LEU A 32 -30.16 82.07 39.51
CA LEU A 32 -31.54 82.02 40.01
C LEU A 32 -32.12 80.61 39.87
N ALA A 33 -31.78 79.87 38.82
CA ALA A 33 -32.15 78.46 38.67
C ALA A 33 -31.43 77.58 39.72
N GLU A 34 -30.14 77.80 39.96
CA GLU A 34 -29.39 77.16 41.06
C GLU A 34 -30.02 77.48 42.42
N LEU A 35 -30.25 78.74 42.75
CA LEU A 35 -30.84 79.14 44.03
C LEU A 35 -32.26 78.58 44.21
N THR A 36 -33.05 78.51 43.13
CA THR A 36 -34.38 77.88 43.17
C THR A 36 -34.29 76.37 43.41
N LYS A 37 -33.25 75.71 42.89
CA LYS A 37 -32.95 74.30 43.20
C LYS A 37 -32.50 74.13 44.66
N GLU A 38 -31.54 74.93 45.13
CA GLU A 38 -31.05 74.95 46.51
C GLU A 38 -32.21 75.14 47.51
N ILE A 39 -33.13 76.09 47.24
CA ILE A 39 -34.31 76.33 48.08
C ILE A 39 -35.28 75.14 48.09
N ARG A 40 -35.47 74.44 46.96
CA ARG A 40 -36.31 73.23 46.89
C ARG A 40 -35.68 72.06 47.64
N GLU A 41 -34.38 71.85 47.50
CA GLU A 41 -33.62 70.81 48.19
C GLU A 41 -33.57 71.07 49.71
N ALA A 42 -33.34 72.33 50.13
CA ALA A 42 -33.41 72.73 51.53
C ALA A 42 -34.83 72.62 52.12
N SER A 43 -35.88 72.97 51.35
CA SER A 43 -37.28 72.79 51.79
C SER A 43 -37.61 71.31 51.98
N ARG A 44 -37.22 70.46 51.03
CA ARG A 44 -37.39 69.01 51.14
C ARG A 44 -36.64 68.44 52.34
N SER A 45 -35.37 68.80 52.54
CA SER A 45 -34.56 68.35 53.66
C SER A 45 -35.13 68.82 55.01
N ARG A 46 -35.66 70.06 55.08
CA ARG A 46 -36.42 70.55 56.25
C ARG A 46 -37.65 69.69 56.52
N ASP A 47 -38.43 69.34 55.49
CA ASP A 47 -39.68 68.60 55.66
C ASP A 47 -39.42 67.13 56.06
N GLU A 48 -38.34 66.52 55.54
CA GLU A 48 -37.82 65.21 55.98
C GLU A 48 -37.28 65.27 57.43
N ALA A 49 -36.62 66.37 57.83
CA ALA A 49 -36.17 66.61 59.21
C ALA A 49 -37.34 66.86 60.19
N VAL A 50 -38.41 67.54 59.76
CA VAL A 50 -39.62 67.75 60.56
C VAL A 50 -40.40 66.44 60.72
N ALA A 51 -40.51 65.61 59.67
CA ALA A 51 -41.12 64.29 59.74
C ALA A 51 -40.40 63.40 60.76
N THR A 52 -39.08 63.23 60.61
CA THR A 52 -38.24 62.43 61.52
C THR A 52 -38.23 62.96 62.95
N SER A 53 -38.21 64.29 63.16
CA SER A 53 -38.38 64.90 64.48
C SER A 53 -39.75 64.58 65.11
N SER A 54 -40.83 64.53 64.30
CA SER A 54 -42.15 64.12 64.77
C SER A 54 -42.19 62.64 65.18
N ASP A 55 -41.51 61.76 64.45
CA ASP A 55 -41.49 60.32 64.73
C ASP A 55 -40.61 59.99 65.93
N LEU A 56 -39.46 60.64 66.07
CA LEU A 56 -38.64 60.59 67.29
C LEU A 56 -39.42 61.10 68.51
N SER A 57 -40.24 62.14 68.35
CA SER A 57 -41.10 62.65 69.43
C SER A 57 -42.19 61.65 69.84
N LYS A 58 -42.80 60.94 68.87
CA LYS A 58 -43.75 59.83 69.13
C LYS A 58 -43.07 58.68 69.86
N ALA A 59 -41.90 58.25 69.38
CA ALA A 59 -41.13 57.17 69.99
C ALA A 59 -40.66 57.51 71.41
N LEU A 60 -40.24 58.75 71.65
CA LEU A 60 -39.85 59.25 72.97
C LEU A 60 -41.05 59.28 73.94
N ALA A 61 -42.22 59.76 73.49
CA ALA A 61 -43.44 59.74 74.30
C ALA A 61 -43.89 58.30 74.63
N TYR A 62 -43.78 57.38 73.68
CA TYR A 62 -44.04 55.95 73.90
C TYR A 62 -43.08 55.36 74.94
N ALA A 63 -41.76 55.58 74.77
CA ALA A 63 -40.75 55.10 75.70
C ALA A 63 -40.90 55.70 77.11
N GLN A 64 -41.31 56.97 77.23
CA GLN A 64 -41.62 57.59 78.53
C GLN A 64 -42.82 56.93 79.22
N LYS A 65 -43.86 56.55 78.46
CA LYS A 65 -45.02 55.83 78.98
C LYS A 65 -44.64 54.43 79.47
N GLU A 66 -43.96 53.64 78.64
CA GLU A 66 -43.43 52.31 79.01
C GLU A 66 -42.54 52.37 80.27
N LEU A 67 -41.66 53.38 80.35
CA LEU A 67 -40.77 53.60 81.48
C LEU A 67 -41.52 53.99 82.76
N ALA A 68 -42.69 54.66 82.65
CA ALA A 68 -43.57 54.93 83.79
C ALA A 68 -44.35 53.68 84.23
N GLU A 69 -44.88 52.90 83.29
CA GLU A 69 -45.66 51.68 83.56
C GLU A 69 -44.79 50.56 84.15
N THR A 70 -43.59 50.35 83.61
CA THR A 70 -42.57 49.43 84.17
C THR A 70 -42.08 49.86 85.55
N LYS A 71 -41.84 51.15 85.80
CA LYS A 71 -41.54 51.66 87.15
C LYS A 71 -42.68 51.40 88.13
N ALA A 72 -43.93 51.57 87.70
CA ALA A 72 -45.09 51.28 88.53
C ALA A 72 -45.24 49.77 88.83
N ALA A 73 -44.93 48.90 87.86
CA ALA A 73 -44.88 47.45 88.06
C ALA A 73 -43.76 47.04 89.05
N LEU A 74 -42.54 47.55 88.85
CA LEU A 74 -41.41 47.31 89.73
C LEU A 74 -41.69 47.76 91.17
N ALA A 75 -42.32 48.93 91.35
CA ALA A 75 -42.73 49.42 92.67
C ALA A 75 -43.74 48.49 93.37
N ARG A 76 -44.72 47.94 92.63
CA ARG A 76 -45.66 46.93 93.15
C ARG A 76 -44.96 45.61 93.53
N MET A 77 -43.93 45.22 92.78
CA MET A 77 -43.13 44.03 93.06
C MET A 77 -42.24 44.20 94.31
N SER A 78 -41.62 45.37 94.47
CA SER A 78 -40.74 45.65 95.62
C SER A 78 -41.50 45.91 96.92
N SER A 79 -42.70 46.51 96.87
CA SER A 79 -43.47 46.86 98.07
C SER A 79 -44.08 45.66 98.78
N SER A 80 -44.28 44.52 98.10
CA SER A 80 -44.84 43.30 98.68
C SER A 80 -44.41 42.05 97.90
N PRO A 81 -43.16 41.55 98.07
CA PRO A 81 -42.61 40.46 97.27
C PRO A 81 -43.35 39.11 97.34
N SER A 82 -44.20 38.91 98.36
CA SER A 82 -45.08 37.75 98.54
C SER A 82 -46.55 38.00 98.17
N GLY A 83 -46.91 39.23 97.80
CA GLY A 83 -48.28 39.59 97.43
C GLY A 83 -48.68 39.04 96.06
N ALA A 84 -49.99 38.78 95.87
CA ALA A 84 -50.53 38.20 94.64
C ALA A 84 -50.17 39.00 93.37
N GLY A 85 -50.13 40.34 93.46
CA GLY A 85 -49.67 41.20 92.36
C GLY A 85 -48.19 40.95 91.99
N ALA A 86 -47.29 40.90 92.97
CA ALA A 86 -45.86 40.64 92.71
C ALA A 86 -45.60 39.22 92.16
N MET A 87 -46.44 38.24 92.52
CA MET A 87 -46.44 36.92 91.91
C MET A 87 -46.89 36.97 90.45
N ALA A 88 -47.99 37.66 90.14
CA ALA A 88 -48.51 37.77 88.78
C ALA A 88 -47.55 38.47 87.80
N GLU A 89 -46.91 39.58 88.22
CA GLU A 89 -45.91 40.27 87.38
C GLU A 89 -44.66 39.40 87.16
N ARG A 90 -44.23 38.59 88.16
CA ARG A 90 -43.14 37.61 87.95
C ARG A 90 -43.51 36.50 86.96
N VAL A 91 -44.73 35.98 87.01
CA VAL A 91 -45.20 34.96 86.05
C VAL A 91 -45.25 35.54 84.63
N ARG A 92 -45.68 36.79 84.45
CA ARG A 92 -45.59 37.49 83.16
C ARG A 92 -44.14 37.58 82.67
N MET A 93 -43.22 38.08 83.51
CA MET A 93 -41.81 38.23 83.14
C MET A 93 -41.17 36.87 82.77
N MET A 94 -41.47 35.79 83.49
CA MET A 94 -40.97 34.46 83.13
C MET A 94 -41.58 33.93 81.83
N MET A 95 -42.84 34.24 81.53
CA MET A 95 -43.46 33.84 80.26
C MET A 95 -42.92 34.64 79.07
N GLN A 96 -42.68 35.95 79.24
CA GLN A 96 -41.99 36.78 78.24
C GLN A 96 -40.55 36.30 77.99
N LEU A 97 -39.80 35.99 79.05
CA LEU A 97 -38.44 35.44 78.91
C LEU A 97 -38.44 34.05 78.23
N ALA A 98 -39.46 33.22 78.46
CA ALA A 98 -39.63 31.96 77.74
C ALA A 98 -40.06 32.17 76.27
N GLU A 99 -40.85 33.20 75.97
CA GLU A 99 -41.18 33.60 74.59
C GLU A 99 -39.95 34.12 73.83
N GLU A 100 -39.08 34.89 74.50
CA GLU A 100 -37.76 35.33 74.00
C GLU A 100 -36.83 34.12 73.76
N GLU A 101 -36.68 33.21 74.74
CA GLU A 101 -35.87 31.99 74.59
C GLU A 101 -36.39 31.08 73.46
N ILE A 102 -37.70 30.95 73.28
CA ILE A 102 -38.31 30.22 72.16
C ILE A 102 -38.05 30.92 70.81
N ALA A 103 -38.01 32.25 70.78
CA ALA A 103 -37.68 33.01 69.57
C ALA A 103 -36.20 32.84 69.19
N ASP A 104 -35.29 32.92 70.15
CA ASP A 104 -33.86 32.68 69.95
C ASP A 104 -33.57 31.24 69.51
N LEU A 105 -34.20 30.25 70.14
CA LEU A 105 -34.07 28.83 69.74
C LEU A 105 -34.59 28.57 68.32
N ARG A 106 -35.66 29.26 67.88
CA ARG A 106 -36.14 29.20 66.49
C ARG A 106 -35.17 29.87 65.53
N SER A 107 -34.69 31.07 65.86
CA SER A 107 -33.70 31.81 65.08
C SER A 107 -32.42 30.99 64.87
N ALA A 108 -31.92 30.35 65.93
CA ALA A 108 -30.78 29.43 65.87
C ALA A 108 -31.07 28.20 64.99
N ALA A 109 -32.21 27.54 65.19
CA ALA A 109 -32.57 26.37 64.38
C ALA A 109 -32.78 26.69 62.88
N GLU A 110 -33.31 27.88 62.56
CA GLU A 110 -33.43 28.36 61.18
C GLU A 110 -32.06 28.70 60.58
N ALA A 111 -31.16 29.31 61.35
CA ALA A 111 -29.78 29.58 60.94
C ALA A 111 -28.97 28.29 60.71
N ASP A 112 -29.09 27.29 61.59
CA ASP A 112 -28.46 25.98 61.42
C ASP A 112 -29.04 25.21 60.23
N ALA A 113 -30.36 25.28 60.02
CA ALA A 113 -31.00 24.68 58.84
C ALA A 113 -30.59 25.37 57.53
N ALA A 114 -30.41 26.69 57.54
CA ALA A 114 -29.85 27.44 56.41
C ALA A 114 -28.39 27.05 56.15
N SER A 115 -27.53 27.08 57.18
CA SER A 115 -26.12 26.67 57.12
C SER A 115 -25.95 25.23 56.58
N THR A 116 -26.81 24.31 57.03
CA THR A 116 -26.82 22.91 56.57
C THR A 116 -27.19 22.79 55.09
N ARG A 117 -28.19 23.55 54.61
CA ARG A 117 -28.55 23.61 53.18
C ARG A 117 -27.41 24.20 52.35
N ASP A 118 -26.87 25.33 52.80
CA ASP A 118 -25.72 26.01 52.20
C ASP A 118 -24.51 25.08 52.03
N GLN A 119 -24.22 24.23 53.03
CA GLN A 119 -23.14 23.24 52.97
C GLN A 119 -23.47 22.09 52.02
N ALA A 120 -24.71 21.58 52.03
CA ALA A 120 -25.16 20.53 51.11
C ALA A 120 -25.12 20.99 49.65
N ASP A 121 -25.57 22.22 49.35
CA ASP A 121 -25.53 22.79 48.01
C ASP A 121 -24.09 23.05 47.54
N LYS A 122 -23.21 23.58 48.41
CA LYS A 122 -21.77 23.72 48.12
C LYS A 122 -21.14 22.37 47.78
N TYR A 123 -21.40 21.34 48.58
CA TYR A 123 -20.90 19.98 48.35
C TYR A 123 -21.44 19.36 47.05
N ALA A 124 -22.73 19.54 46.75
CA ALA A 124 -23.35 19.07 45.52
C ALA A 124 -22.81 19.80 44.28
N HIS A 125 -22.59 21.12 44.36
CA HIS A 125 -21.96 21.89 43.29
C HIS A 125 -20.49 21.51 43.08
N GLU A 126 -19.73 21.29 44.15
CA GLU A 126 -18.34 20.84 44.05
C GLU A 126 -18.23 19.42 43.47
N THR A 127 -19.07 18.49 43.92
CA THR A 127 -19.10 17.11 43.42
C THR A 127 -19.52 17.04 41.93
N ARG A 128 -20.48 17.87 41.50
CA ARG A 128 -20.78 18.03 40.06
C ARG A 128 -19.57 18.59 39.31
N ARG A 129 -18.94 19.65 39.83
CA ARG A 129 -17.77 20.29 39.20
C ARG A 129 -16.54 19.39 39.11
N THR A 130 -16.33 18.46 40.04
CA THR A 130 -15.24 17.47 39.97
C THR A 130 -15.58 16.32 39.02
N ALA A 131 -16.83 15.86 38.99
CA ALA A 131 -17.30 14.89 38.00
C ALA A 131 -17.22 15.45 36.56
N ASP A 132 -17.68 16.68 36.34
CA ASP A 132 -17.63 17.38 35.03
C ASP A 132 -16.19 17.59 34.53
N LYS A 133 -15.23 17.77 35.44
CA LYS A 133 -13.79 17.82 35.11
C LYS A 133 -13.28 16.44 34.73
N LEU A 134 -13.46 15.45 35.61
CA LEU A 134 -12.97 14.09 35.40
C LEU A 134 -13.51 13.46 34.11
N ALA A 135 -14.77 13.75 33.75
CA ALA A 135 -15.35 13.35 32.48
C ALA A 135 -14.61 13.97 31.28
N LYS A 136 -14.33 15.27 31.31
CA LYS A 136 -13.58 15.98 30.25
C LYS A 136 -12.13 15.54 30.16
N ASP A 137 -11.47 15.37 31.30
CA ASP A 137 -10.08 14.89 31.37
C ASP A 137 -9.98 13.49 30.74
N ALA A 138 -10.93 12.59 31.05
CA ALA A 138 -11.03 11.26 30.44
C ALA A 138 -11.42 11.28 28.94
N GLU A 139 -12.27 12.23 28.51
CA GLU A 139 -12.57 12.44 27.09
C GLU A 139 -11.33 12.94 26.31
N GLU A 140 -10.55 13.86 26.88
CA GLU A 140 -9.29 14.33 26.31
C GLU A 140 -8.24 13.21 26.24
N GLU A 141 -8.04 12.44 27.30
CA GLU A 141 -7.15 11.28 27.28
C GLU A 141 -7.57 10.25 26.23
N ARG A 142 -8.86 9.93 26.15
CA ARG A 142 -9.41 9.04 25.13
C ARG A 142 -9.17 9.60 23.72
N ALA A 143 -9.36 10.90 23.50
CA ALA A 143 -9.11 11.54 22.22
C ALA A 143 -7.62 11.49 21.82
N ARG A 144 -6.71 11.75 22.78
CA ARG A 144 -5.25 11.67 22.60
C ARG A 144 -4.78 10.23 22.31
N LEU A 145 -5.32 9.24 23.02
CA LEU A 145 -5.02 7.82 22.77
C LEU A 145 -5.54 7.37 21.40
N LEU A 146 -6.75 7.79 21.00
CA LEU A 146 -7.30 7.48 19.68
C LEU A 146 -6.54 8.17 18.53
N SER A 147 -6.04 9.39 18.71
CA SER A 147 -5.21 10.05 17.69
C SER A 147 -3.82 9.42 17.58
N ALA A 148 -3.19 9.07 18.71
CA ALA A 148 -1.92 8.33 18.73
C ALA A 148 -2.05 6.95 18.07
N ALA A 149 -3.10 6.19 18.39
CA ALA A 149 -3.36 4.88 17.80
C ALA A 149 -3.60 4.96 16.28
N LYS A 150 -4.35 5.96 15.81
CA LYS A 150 -4.53 6.21 14.36
C LYS A 150 -3.21 6.52 13.67
N ALA A 151 -2.42 7.46 14.22
CA ALA A 151 -1.12 7.83 13.66
C ALA A 151 -0.15 6.64 13.61
N GLU A 152 -0.17 5.75 14.60
CA GLU A 152 0.67 4.54 14.59
C GLU A 152 0.17 3.50 13.57
N ILE A 153 -1.14 3.30 13.44
CA ILE A 153 -1.74 2.46 12.38
C ILE A 153 -1.38 3.01 10.99
N GLU A 154 -1.41 4.32 10.79
CA GLU A 154 -1.00 4.97 9.53
C GLU A 154 0.49 4.75 9.22
N LYS A 155 1.39 4.93 10.20
CA LYS A 155 2.83 4.60 10.06
C LYS A 155 3.05 3.13 9.70
N LEU A 156 2.40 2.21 10.42
CA LEU A 156 2.55 0.77 10.20
C LEU A 156 2.03 0.35 8.81
N ASN A 157 0.90 0.92 8.37
CA ASN A 157 0.38 0.72 7.03
C ASN A 157 1.31 1.31 5.95
N ALA A 158 1.88 2.50 6.16
CA ALA A 158 2.85 3.09 5.24
C ALA A 158 4.14 2.26 5.15
N ALA A 159 4.67 1.79 6.28
CA ALA A 159 5.85 0.93 6.33
C ALA A 159 5.60 -0.45 5.70
N ALA A 160 4.41 -1.03 5.90
CA ALA A 160 4.00 -2.27 5.23
C ALA A 160 3.81 -2.08 3.71
N GLY A 161 3.26 -0.93 3.30
CA GLY A 161 3.15 -0.53 1.90
C GLY A 161 4.51 -0.38 1.22
N ALA A 162 5.45 0.34 1.84
CA ALA A 162 6.82 0.49 1.37
C ALA A 162 7.52 -0.87 1.20
N LYS A 163 7.44 -1.75 2.20
CA LYS A 163 7.99 -3.12 2.13
C LYS A 163 7.38 -3.96 1.01
N ARG A 164 6.08 -3.83 0.73
CA ARG A 164 5.42 -4.51 -0.41
C ARG A 164 5.94 -4.00 -1.75
N VAL A 165 6.15 -2.69 -1.91
CA VAL A 165 6.72 -2.10 -3.13
C VAL A 165 8.18 -2.53 -3.33
N GLU A 166 8.98 -2.52 -2.24
CA GLU A 166 10.35 -3.00 -2.24
C GLU A 166 10.45 -4.48 -2.64
N GLN A 167 9.63 -5.35 -2.03
CA GLN A 167 9.56 -6.78 -2.35
C GLN A 167 9.08 -7.03 -3.79
N ALA A 168 8.11 -6.27 -4.29
CA ALA A 168 7.66 -6.38 -5.68
C ALA A 168 8.77 -5.99 -6.66
N ALA A 169 9.49 -4.89 -6.41
CA ALA A 169 10.61 -4.45 -7.23
C ALA A 169 11.82 -5.42 -7.15
N ALA A 170 12.07 -6.04 -5.99
CA ALA A 170 13.08 -7.08 -5.84
C ALA A 170 12.70 -8.35 -6.63
N ALA A 171 11.44 -8.80 -6.56
CA ALA A 171 10.94 -9.93 -7.32
C ALA A 171 10.94 -9.68 -8.85
N GLU A 172 10.68 -8.44 -9.28
CA GLU A 172 10.76 -8.04 -10.69
C GLU A 172 12.21 -8.10 -11.21
N ARG A 173 13.19 -7.59 -10.43
CA ARG A 173 14.62 -7.70 -10.77
C ARG A 173 15.06 -9.16 -10.85
N ALA A 174 14.76 -9.96 -9.83
CA ALA A 174 15.11 -11.38 -9.80
C ALA A 174 14.51 -12.18 -10.97
N ARG A 175 13.30 -11.82 -11.45
CA ARG A 175 12.74 -12.38 -12.69
C ARG A 175 13.56 -11.97 -13.91
N LYS A 176 13.80 -10.67 -14.11
CA LYS A 176 14.59 -10.15 -15.24
C LYS A 176 16.01 -10.74 -15.30
N GLU A 177 16.64 -10.94 -14.14
CA GLU A 177 17.94 -11.59 -14.00
C GLU A 177 17.88 -13.08 -14.35
N ALA A 178 16.85 -13.80 -13.92
CA ALA A 178 16.63 -15.20 -14.27
C ALA A 178 16.28 -15.40 -15.76
N ASP A 179 15.44 -14.53 -16.33
CA ASP A 179 15.06 -14.53 -17.75
C ASP A 179 16.30 -14.27 -18.62
N ALA A 180 17.12 -13.26 -18.30
CA ALA A 180 18.36 -12.96 -19.01
C ALA A 180 19.40 -14.09 -18.88
N ALA A 181 19.50 -14.74 -17.71
CA ALA A 181 20.37 -15.90 -17.51
C ALA A 181 19.89 -17.12 -18.33
N ALA A 182 18.58 -17.33 -18.44
CA ALA A 182 17.99 -18.38 -19.26
C ALA A 182 18.19 -18.12 -20.76
N GLU A 183 18.04 -16.88 -21.23
CA GLU A 183 18.35 -16.48 -22.61
C GLU A 183 19.84 -16.68 -22.93
N ALA A 184 20.75 -16.28 -22.05
CA ALA A 184 22.19 -16.48 -22.22
C ALA A 184 22.57 -17.97 -22.25
N ALA A 185 22.02 -18.79 -21.36
CA ALA A 185 22.22 -20.24 -21.37
C ALA A 185 21.67 -20.89 -22.66
N ALA A 186 20.49 -20.46 -23.11
CA ALA A 186 19.90 -20.92 -24.37
C ALA A 186 20.67 -20.44 -25.60
N ALA A 187 21.33 -19.29 -25.56
CA ALA A 187 22.23 -18.83 -26.62
C ALA A 187 23.51 -19.69 -26.68
N ALA A 188 24.16 -19.94 -25.53
CA ALA A 188 25.33 -20.80 -25.45
C ALA A 188 25.04 -22.25 -25.93
N LEU A 189 23.88 -22.81 -25.56
CA LEU A 189 23.46 -24.14 -26.04
C LEU A 189 23.20 -24.17 -27.56
N ARG A 190 22.72 -23.08 -28.15
CA ARG A 190 22.59 -22.96 -29.62
C ARG A 190 23.95 -22.88 -30.29
N GLU A 191 24.86 -22.03 -29.81
CA GLU A 191 26.23 -21.98 -30.34
C GLU A 191 26.94 -23.33 -30.25
N GLU A 192 26.78 -24.06 -29.15
CA GLU A 192 27.32 -25.42 -29.02
C GLU A 192 26.70 -26.41 -30.02
N ALA A 193 25.40 -26.32 -30.27
CA ALA A 193 24.71 -27.17 -31.25
C ALA A 193 25.16 -26.83 -32.68
N ASP A 194 25.23 -25.54 -33.03
CA ASP A 194 25.66 -25.05 -34.33
C ASP A 194 27.13 -25.43 -34.63
N ARG A 195 28.01 -25.36 -33.62
CA ARG A 195 29.39 -25.87 -33.72
C ARG A 195 29.42 -27.37 -33.99
N LYS A 196 28.68 -28.18 -33.21
CA LYS A 196 28.60 -29.65 -33.41
C LYS A 196 28.06 -30.01 -34.79
N VAL A 197 27.04 -29.29 -35.29
CA VAL A 197 26.50 -29.45 -36.65
C VAL A 197 27.50 -29.03 -37.71
N ALA A 198 28.25 -27.94 -37.51
CA ALA A 198 29.32 -27.52 -38.42
C ALA A 198 30.46 -28.54 -38.50
N ASP A 199 30.89 -29.09 -37.36
CA ASP A 199 31.90 -30.14 -37.27
C ASP A 199 31.43 -31.45 -37.94
N GLU A 200 30.19 -31.87 -37.71
CA GLU A 200 29.58 -33.01 -38.42
C GLU A 200 29.51 -32.79 -39.93
N LEU A 201 29.10 -31.59 -40.38
CA LEU A 201 29.05 -31.25 -41.80
C LEU A 201 30.45 -31.20 -42.43
N ALA A 202 31.47 -30.72 -41.70
CA ALA A 202 32.85 -30.75 -42.14
C ALA A 202 33.41 -32.18 -42.22
N ALA A 203 33.11 -33.04 -41.25
CA ALA A 203 33.48 -34.45 -41.26
C ALA A 203 32.80 -35.21 -42.41
N ARG A 204 31.50 -34.99 -42.63
CA ARG A 204 30.75 -35.60 -43.76
C ARG A 204 31.27 -35.11 -45.12
N LYS A 205 31.66 -33.84 -45.26
CA LYS A 205 32.30 -33.33 -46.48
C LYS A 205 33.64 -34.01 -46.74
N LYS A 206 34.53 -34.11 -45.75
CA LYS A 206 35.80 -34.83 -45.89
C LYS A 206 35.61 -36.30 -46.26
N ALA A 207 34.71 -37.01 -45.58
CA ALA A 207 34.39 -38.40 -45.90
C ALA A 207 33.84 -38.56 -47.34
N PHE A 208 33.00 -37.64 -47.79
CA PHE A 208 32.49 -37.62 -49.17
C PHE A 208 33.58 -37.29 -50.19
N GLU A 209 34.48 -36.35 -49.90
CA GLU A 209 35.64 -36.01 -50.73
C GLU A 209 36.63 -37.18 -50.83
N GLU A 210 36.88 -37.90 -49.72
CA GLU A 210 37.67 -39.12 -49.70
C GLU A 210 37.01 -40.27 -50.49
N GLU A 211 35.71 -40.50 -50.31
CA GLU A 211 34.97 -41.49 -51.12
C GLU A 211 34.95 -41.14 -52.60
N PHE A 212 34.79 -39.85 -52.95
CA PHE A 212 34.80 -39.38 -54.32
C PHE A 212 36.21 -39.51 -54.93
N ALA A 213 37.26 -39.21 -54.17
CA ALA A 213 38.64 -39.42 -54.60
C ALA A 213 38.95 -40.90 -54.83
N ARG A 214 38.50 -41.81 -53.93
CA ARG A 214 38.64 -43.26 -54.10
C ARG A 214 37.88 -43.76 -55.32
N LYS A 215 36.59 -43.44 -55.45
CA LYS A 215 35.77 -43.84 -56.63
C LYS A 215 36.35 -43.28 -57.93
N LYS A 216 36.89 -42.06 -57.90
CA LYS A 216 37.61 -41.48 -59.04
C LYS A 216 38.86 -42.31 -59.37
N GLN A 217 39.73 -42.59 -58.41
CA GLN A 217 40.92 -43.45 -58.59
C GLN A 217 40.55 -44.86 -59.09
N GLU A 218 39.47 -45.46 -58.58
CA GLU A 218 38.93 -46.74 -59.04
C GLU A 218 38.48 -46.65 -60.50
N THR A 219 37.76 -45.59 -60.89
CA THR A 219 37.36 -45.39 -62.30
C THR A 219 38.55 -45.08 -63.22
N GLU A 220 39.54 -44.31 -62.77
CA GLU A 220 40.76 -44.02 -63.55
C GLU A 220 41.61 -45.29 -63.71
N ALA A 221 41.74 -46.12 -62.66
CA ALA A 221 42.39 -47.42 -62.73
C ALA A 221 41.62 -48.42 -63.61
N ALA A 222 40.28 -48.43 -63.55
CA ALA A 222 39.45 -49.27 -64.42
C ALA A 222 39.53 -48.84 -65.89
N LEU A 223 39.58 -47.54 -66.17
CA LEU A 223 39.81 -47.00 -67.52
C LEU A 223 41.22 -47.32 -68.02
N ALA A 224 42.24 -47.18 -67.19
CA ALA A 224 43.61 -47.56 -67.54
C ALA A 224 43.74 -49.08 -67.79
N ALA A 225 43.07 -49.91 -66.99
CA ALA A 225 43.01 -51.35 -67.19
C ALA A 225 42.25 -51.73 -68.48
N ALA A 226 41.14 -51.05 -68.78
CA ALA A 226 40.40 -51.24 -70.03
C ALA A 226 41.23 -50.79 -71.26
N GLN A 227 41.98 -49.68 -71.15
CA GLN A 227 42.92 -49.24 -72.20
C GLN A 227 44.09 -50.21 -72.37
N ALA A 228 44.63 -50.79 -71.29
CA ALA A 228 45.65 -51.84 -71.37
C ALA A 228 45.10 -53.14 -71.98
N GLN A 229 43.84 -53.50 -71.69
CA GLN A 229 43.14 -54.62 -72.35
C GLN A 229 42.88 -54.34 -73.83
N GLN A 230 42.52 -53.11 -74.22
CA GLN A 230 42.42 -52.72 -75.63
C GLN A 230 43.78 -52.75 -76.33
N ALA A 231 44.83 -52.20 -75.73
CA ALA A 231 46.18 -52.21 -76.29
C ALA A 231 46.74 -53.62 -76.46
N THR A 232 46.50 -54.52 -75.50
CA THR A 232 46.88 -55.94 -75.62
C THR A 232 45.99 -56.71 -76.59
N ALA A 233 44.69 -56.39 -76.69
CA ALA A 233 43.81 -56.94 -77.73
C ALA A 233 44.26 -56.48 -79.14
N ASP A 234 44.69 -55.24 -79.32
CA ASP A 234 45.23 -54.71 -80.57
C ASP A 234 46.61 -55.29 -80.90
N GLN A 235 47.47 -55.51 -79.90
CA GLN A 235 48.73 -56.26 -80.08
C GLN A 235 48.44 -57.70 -80.51
N ASN A 236 47.53 -58.40 -79.83
CA ASN A 236 47.10 -59.75 -80.20
C ASN A 236 46.44 -59.78 -81.60
N ARG A 237 45.68 -58.74 -81.97
CA ARG A 237 45.12 -58.59 -83.32
C ARG A 237 46.19 -58.36 -84.38
N LYS A 238 47.22 -57.56 -84.10
CA LYS A 238 48.39 -57.38 -84.97
C LYS A 238 49.16 -58.70 -85.11
N LEU A 239 49.46 -59.39 -84.02
CA LEU A 239 50.10 -60.71 -84.04
C LEU A 239 49.26 -61.74 -84.81
N ALA A 240 47.93 -61.73 -84.68
CA ALA A 240 47.04 -62.60 -85.44
C ALA A 240 47.01 -62.24 -86.94
N LEU A 241 47.15 -60.96 -87.30
CA LEU A 241 47.29 -60.52 -88.69
C LEU A 241 48.67 -60.86 -89.26
N ASP A 242 49.75 -60.72 -88.49
CA ASP A 242 51.11 -61.12 -88.88
C ASP A 242 51.24 -62.64 -89.02
N LEU A 243 50.62 -63.41 -88.13
CA LEU A 243 50.51 -64.86 -88.25
C LEU A 243 49.66 -65.24 -89.46
N ARG A 244 48.55 -64.54 -89.73
CA ARG A 244 47.74 -64.75 -90.94
C ARG A 244 48.53 -64.40 -92.20
N ALA A 245 49.36 -63.36 -92.18
CA ALA A 245 50.24 -63.00 -93.29
C ALA A 245 51.30 -64.09 -93.52
N LYS A 246 52.00 -64.54 -92.47
CA LYS A 246 52.99 -65.64 -92.53
C LYS A 246 52.37 -66.99 -92.92
N VAL A 247 51.11 -67.24 -92.54
CA VAL A 247 50.34 -68.41 -92.99
C VAL A 247 49.90 -68.27 -94.45
N ALA A 248 49.47 -67.09 -94.89
CA ALA A 248 49.17 -66.83 -96.30
C ALA A 248 50.42 -66.91 -97.19
N GLU A 249 51.56 -66.43 -96.70
CA GLU A 249 52.89 -66.53 -97.32
C GLU A 249 53.37 -67.99 -97.39
N ARG A 250 53.21 -68.77 -96.31
CA ARG A 250 53.44 -70.23 -96.35
C ARG A 250 52.48 -70.95 -97.29
N ILE A 251 51.20 -70.58 -97.32
CA ILE A 251 50.21 -71.17 -98.24
C ILE A 251 50.61 -70.83 -99.69
N ALA A 252 51.00 -69.60 -99.99
CA ALA A 252 51.51 -69.19 -101.30
C ALA A 252 52.80 -69.95 -101.66
N ALA A 253 53.74 -70.13 -100.73
CA ALA A 253 54.95 -70.92 -100.95
C ALA A 253 54.63 -72.41 -101.21
N THR A 254 53.65 -73.00 -100.49
CA THR A 254 53.20 -74.37 -100.77
C THR A 254 52.39 -74.48 -102.06
N ASP A 255 51.63 -73.46 -102.44
CA ASP A 255 50.85 -73.41 -103.69
C ASP A 255 51.77 -73.22 -104.91
N VAL A 256 52.86 -72.46 -104.77
CA VAL A 256 53.98 -72.44 -105.73
C VAL A 256 54.66 -73.81 -105.80
N ALA A 257 55.04 -74.42 -104.67
CA ALA A 257 55.68 -75.74 -104.65
C ALA A 257 54.78 -76.85 -105.23
N VAL A 258 53.47 -76.80 -105.00
CA VAL A 258 52.48 -77.71 -105.60
C VAL A 258 52.32 -77.44 -107.11
N LYS A 259 52.37 -76.18 -107.56
CA LYS A 259 52.35 -75.84 -108.99
C LYS A 259 53.65 -76.22 -109.72
N GLU A 260 54.78 -76.19 -109.04
CA GLU A 260 56.04 -76.73 -109.57
C GLU A 260 56.03 -78.26 -109.62
N ALA A 261 55.51 -78.93 -108.59
CA ALA A 261 55.33 -80.39 -108.59
C ALA A 261 54.34 -80.86 -109.69
N MET A 262 53.22 -80.16 -109.87
CA MET A 262 52.23 -80.43 -110.92
C MET A 262 52.72 -80.11 -112.35
N ARG A 263 53.85 -79.42 -112.50
CA ARG A 263 54.42 -79.08 -113.82
C ARG A 263 55.28 -80.20 -114.41
N LEU A 264 55.69 -81.20 -113.62
CA LEU A 264 56.72 -82.16 -114.02
C LEU A 264 56.23 -83.57 -114.41
N LEU A 265 54.98 -83.94 -114.13
CA LEU A 265 54.41 -85.21 -114.61
C LEU A 265 52.88 -85.15 -114.77
N ALA A 266 52.43 -85.30 -116.01
CA ALA A 266 51.03 -85.40 -116.47
C ALA A 266 50.95 -86.64 -117.39
N PRO A 267 49.78 -87.25 -117.73
CA PRO A 267 48.51 -86.57 -118.07
C PRO A 267 47.19 -87.35 -117.72
N VAL A 268 46.07 -86.91 -118.33
CA VAL A 268 44.80 -87.64 -118.63
C VAL A 268 43.67 -87.67 -117.57
N ASP A 269 42.56 -86.99 -117.91
CA ASP A 269 41.10 -87.25 -117.69
C ASP A 269 40.54 -87.55 -116.26
N GLU A 270 39.25 -87.38 -115.91
CA GLU A 270 38.05 -86.77 -116.55
C GLU A 270 37.01 -86.28 -115.49
N ALA A 271 35.86 -85.77 -115.94
CA ALA A 271 34.53 -85.80 -115.29
C ALA A 271 34.23 -85.08 -113.94
N ALA A 272 33.54 -83.95 -114.07
CA ALA A 272 32.32 -83.48 -113.38
C ALA A 272 31.36 -84.52 -112.69
N PRO A 273 30.28 -84.12 -111.95
CA PRO A 273 30.00 -82.87 -111.18
C PRO A 273 29.15 -83.05 -109.86
N ALA A 274 28.79 -81.91 -109.25
CA ALA A 274 27.48 -81.58 -108.61
C ALA A 274 27.03 -82.10 -107.21
N ASN A 275 26.47 -81.13 -106.44
CA ASN A 275 25.37 -81.19 -105.46
C ASN A 275 25.43 -82.11 -104.20
N GLY A 276 25.03 -81.57 -103.03
CA GLY A 276 24.97 -82.33 -101.76
C GLY A 276 24.47 -81.55 -100.52
N ASP A 277 23.25 -81.02 -100.58
CA ASP A 277 22.55 -80.23 -99.55
C ASP A 277 22.31 -80.95 -98.17
N ARG A 278 22.12 -80.17 -97.08
CA ARG A 278 21.47 -80.47 -95.74
C ARG A 278 22.28 -80.85 -94.47
N LYS A 279 22.02 -80.05 -93.40
CA LYS A 279 21.69 -80.31 -91.96
C LYS A 279 21.60 -81.78 -91.44
N PRO A 280 21.69 -82.10 -90.10
CA PRO A 280 21.54 -81.25 -88.90
C PRO A 280 22.44 -81.58 -87.64
N SER A 281 22.05 -81.06 -86.46
CA SER A 281 22.50 -81.35 -85.06
C SER A 281 22.02 -82.75 -84.54
N PRO A 282 22.28 -83.27 -83.28
CA PRO A 282 22.68 -82.61 -82.01
C PRO A 282 23.66 -83.42 -81.07
N ALA A 283 23.66 -83.13 -79.75
CA ALA A 283 24.37 -83.84 -78.63
C ALA A 283 23.49 -84.99 -78.02
N PRO A 284 23.57 -85.54 -76.76
CA PRO A 284 24.25 -85.18 -75.48
C PRO A 284 25.52 -86.06 -75.21
N VAL A 285 26.03 -86.51 -74.03
CA VAL A 285 25.70 -86.64 -72.56
C VAL A 285 27.04 -86.58 -71.76
N SER A 286 27.25 -86.70 -70.43
CA SER A 286 26.55 -87.09 -69.15
C SER A 286 27.22 -86.34 -67.95
N ALA A 287 26.76 -86.21 -66.69
CA ALA A 287 25.72 -86.79 -65.80
C ALA A 287 26.21 -87.86 -64.78
N PRO A 288 25.62 -88.03 -63.55
CA PRO A 288 24.78 -87.13 -62.71
C PRO A 288 24.96 -87.21 -61.15
N LYS A 289 24.33 -86.27 -60.40
CA LYS A 289 23.54 -86.39 -59.13
C LYS A 289 23.31 -84.97 -58.54
N SER A 290 22.13 -84.41 -58.21
CA SER A 290 20.85 -84.84 -57.59
C SER A 290 20.94 -85.07 -56.07
N ALA A 291 20.08 -84.56 -55.18
CA ALA A 291 18.80 -83.81 -55.29
C ALA A 291 18.63 -82.92 -54.01
N ALA A 292 18.15 -81.67 -54.03
CA ALA A 292 16.78 -81.13 -54.21
C ALA A 292 15.88 -81.11 -52.94
N ALA A 293 15.40 -79.91 -52.56
CA ALA A 293 14.25 -79.67 -51.67
C ALA A 293 13.64 -78.28 -51.94
N SER A 294 12.31 -78.15 -51.86
CA SER A 294 11.52 -76.90 -51.94
C SER A 294 11.01 -76.51 -50.53
N ALA A 295 10.30 -75.40 -50.24
CA ALA A 295 9.63 -74.37 -51.05
C ALA A 295 9.61 -73.00 -50.32
N ALA A 296 8.91 -71.99 -50.85
CA ALA A 296 8.69 -70.65 -50.25
C ALA A 296 7.20 -70.48 -49.81
N PRO A 297 6.64 -69.27 -49.55
CA PRO A 297 7.16 -67.99 -49.04
C PRO A 297 6.33 -67.42 -47.84
N ALA A 298 6.81 -66.39 -47.12
CA ALA A 298 5.94 -65.49 -46.31
C ALA A 298 6.62 -64.17 -45.85
N ALA A 299 5.81 -63.12 -45.68
CA ALA A 299 6.05 -61.87 -44.93
C ALA A 299 4.66 -61.23 -44.63
N PRO A 300 4.50 -60.10 -43.89
CA PRO A 300 5.40 -59.39 -42.95
C PRO A 300 4.75 -59.21 -41.54
N ALA A 301 5.40 -58.50 -40.59
CA ALA A 301 4.77 -57.54 -39.64
C ALA A 301 5.79 -56.99 -38.59
N PRO A 302 5.61 -55.75 -38.07
CA PRO A 302 6.38 -55.21 -36.94
C PRO A 302 5.59 -55.15 -35.62
N ALA A 303 6.29 -54.95 -34.49
CA ALA A 303 5.70 -54.53 -33.21
C ALA A 303 6.63 -53.59 -32.44
N LYS A 304 6.06 -52.70 -31.62
CA LYS A 304 6.78 -51.83 -30.67
C LYS A 304 6.71 -52.41 -29.25
N ALA A 305 7.75 -52.17 -28.47
CA ALA A 305 7.67 -51.86 -27.03
C ALA A 305 8.80 -50.87 -26.73
#